data_AF-A0A351RVT8-F1
#
_entry.id   AF-A0A351RVT8-F1
#
_cell.length_a   1.000
_cell.length_b   1.000
_cell.length_c   1.000
_cell.angle_alpha   90.00
_cell.angle_beta   90.00
_cell.angle_gamma   90.00
#
_symmetry.space_group_name_H-M   'P 1'
#
loop_
_entity.id
_entity.type
_entity.pdbx_description
1 polymer ?
#
loop_
_entity_poly.entity_id
_entity_poly.type
_entity_poly.pdbx_seq_one_letter_code
_entity_poly.pdbx_strand_id
1 'polypeptide(L)'
;MSKRFTDTEKYKKKFIRELPGAYKLFWDYLYHDCSFAGIWYVDFEVAQIRIGKDMLIDKEEAIKLFNKDEERIIILNGGSKWFIKAFILFQYGELNSNNKLHLGVSRELEKEGVFIPLKYPFEGAKDKDKDKDKDKDKDKEKEREGMQGEGNEKEEVLGKLPEKKIASKIESENSGLSNGNNPLTSPKELFELWNKYASHSNLISARELGKQRQAKCNSRLAERPLEKWEEVFSLCARTPFLNGENASGWRASFDWIIANSDNAVKVLEGKYDKTKQRQMGTSKTAGNWALLEQRKKEREKAEIQV
;
A
#
# COMPACT_ATOMS: atom_id res chain seq x y z
N MET A 1 -2.58 -12.80 -9.37
CA MET A 1 -3.75 -12.14 -9.98
C MET A 1 -4.27 -11.07 -9.05
N SER A 2 -4.61 -9.89 -9.58
CA SER A 2 -5.36 -8.85 -8.87
C SER A 2 -6.79 -9.35 -8.64
N LYS A 3 -7.25 -9.38 -7.40
CA LYS A 3 -8.66 -9.66 -7.07
C LYS A 3 -9.41 -8.33 -6.96
N ARG A 4 -10.62 -8.24 -7.50
CA ARG A 4 -11.57 -7.14 -7.22
C ARG A 4 -12.73 -7.70 -6.41
N PHE A 5 -13.25 -6.90 -5.49
CA PHE A 5 -14.53 -7.21 -4.84
C PHE A 5 -15.68 -6.75 -5.73
N THR A 6 -16.82 -7.45 -5.67
CA THR A 6 -18.08 -7.00 -6.27
C THR A 6 -19.16 -7.08 -5.19
N ASP A 7 -20.13 -6.17 -5.26
CA ASP A 7 -21.28 -6.20 -4.38
C ASP A 7 -22.15 -7.42 -4.72
N THR A 8 -22.43 -8.28 -3.74
CA THR A 8 -23.32 -9.44 -3.88
C THR A 8 -24.76 -9.02 -4.18
N GLU A 9 -25.12 -7.79 -3.80
CA GLU A 9 -26.46 -7.22 -3.93
C GLU A 9 -26.60 -6.27 -5.13
N LYS A 10 -25.59 -6.17 -6.01
CA LYS A 10 -25.59 -5.22 -7.14
C LYS A 10 -26.84 -5.31 -8.03
N TYR A 11 -27.31 -6.51 -8.33
CA TYR A 11 -28.48 -6.71 -9.20
C TYR A 11 -29.82 -6.41 -8.51
N LYS A 12 -29.86 -6.24 -7.18
CA LYS A 12 -31.07 -5.77 -6.47
C LYS A 12 -31.23 -4.24 -6.53
N LYS A 13 -30.14 -3.50 -6.78
CA LYS A 13 -30.15 -2.02 -6.87
C LYS A 13 -30.98 -1.54 -8.07
N LYS A 14 -31.84 -0.52 -7.85
CA LYS A 14 -32.71 0.09 -8.88
C LYS A 14 -31.95 0.39 -10.18
N PHE A 15 -30.80 1.05 -10.07
CA PHE A 15 -29.90 1.37 -11.18
C PHE A 15 -29.61 0.17 -12.10
N ILE A 16 -29.05 -0.93 -11.56
CA ILE A 16 -28.71 -2.12 -12.34
C ILE A 16 -29.96 -2.87 -12.83
N ARG A 17 -31.08 -2.77 -12.11
CA ARG A 17 -32.35 -3.37 -12.55
C ARG A 17 -32.88 -2.71 -13.83
N GLU A 18 -32.82 -1.39 -13.92
CA GLU A 18 -33.40 -0.59 -15.01
C GLU A 18 -32.54 -0.51 -16.29
N LEU A 19 -31.24 -0.79 -16.22
CA LEU A 19 -30.38 -0.82 -17.41
C LEU A 19 -30.87 -1.89 -18.43
N PRO A 20 -30.71 -1.67 -19.75
CA PRO A 20 -30.85 -2.74 -20.74
C PRO A 20 -29.74 -3.79 -20.59
N GLY A 21 -29.96 -5.01 -21.10
CA GLY A 21 -29.06 -6.15 -20.91
C GLY A 21 -27.59 -5.87 -21.29
N ALA A 22 -27.37 -5.32 -22.48
CA ALA A 22 -26.03 -4.93 -22.96
C ALA A 22 -25.32 -3.96 -22.00
N TYR A 23 -26.04 -2.97 -21.45
CA TYR A 23 -25.48 -1.98 -20.54
C TYR A 23 -25.26 -2.50 -19.12
N LYS A 24 -25.96 -3.56 -18.68
CA LYS A 24 -25.60 -4.29 -17.44
C LYS A 24 -24.25 -4.98 -17.57
N LEU A 25 -24.04 -5.67 -18.71
CA LEU A 25 -22.77 -6.30 -19.02
C LEU A 25 -21.65 -5.26 -19.21
N PHE A 26 -21.95 -4.13 -19.87
CA PHE A 26 -20.99 -3.05 -20.03
C PHE A 26 -20.60 -2.42 -18.69
N TRP A 27 -21.55 -2.19 -17.79
CA TRP A 27 -21.25 -1.68 -16.44
C TRP A 27 -20.32 -2.63 -15.67
N ASP A 28 -20.59 -3.93 -15.69
CA ASP A 28 -19.73 -4.93 -15.06
C ASP A 28 -18.35 -5.00 -15.72
N TYR A 29 -18.30 -4.91 -17.05
CA TYR A 29 -17.05 -4.83 -17.80
C TYR A 29 -16.18 -3.63 -17.39
N LEU A 30 -16.76 -2.43 -17.38
CA LEU A 30 -16.10 -1.19 -16.94
C LEU A 30 -15.50 -1.36 -15.53
N TYR A 31 -16.25 -1.99 -14.63
CA TYR A 31 -15.82 -2.23 -13.25
C TYR A 31 -14.63 -3.21 -13.13
N HIS A 32 -14.53 -4.17 -14.04
CA HIS A 32 -13.46 -5.18 -14.07
C HIS A 32 -12.22 -4.75 -14.88
N ASP A 33 -12.37 -3.83 -15.84
CA ASP A 33 -11.31 -3.41 -16.78
C ASP A 33 -10.67 -2.05 -16.42
N CYS A 34 -11.33 -1.20 -15.61
CA CYS A 34 -10.77 0.08 -15.17
C CYS A 34 -9.52 -0.06 -14.28
N SER A 35 -8.74 1.01 -14.10
CA SER A 35 -7.55 1.02 -13.24
C SER A 35 -7.88 0.81 -11.75
N PHE A 36 -6.84 0.73 -10.90
CA PHE A 36 -7.04 0.66 -9.44
C PHE A 36 -7.62 1.96 -8.86
N ALA A 37 -7.60 3.09 -9.60
CA ALA A 37 -8.32 4.30 -9.24
C ALA A 37 -9.74 4.37 -9.82
N GLY A 38 -10.24 3.32 -10.48
CA GLY A 38 -11.56 3.33 -11.11
C GLY A 38 -11.61 4.08 -12.45
N ILE A 39 -10.46 4.27 -13.10
CA ILE A 39 -10.35 5.01 -14.37
C ILE A 39 -10.27 4.03 -15.53
N TRP A 40 -11.29 4.01 -16.37
CA TRP A 40 -11.32 3.23 -17.60
C TRP A 40 -10.77 4.03 -18.78
N TYR A 41 -9.94 3.38 -19.60
CA TYR A 41 -9.44 3.94 -20.85
C TYR A 41 -10.46 3.62 -21.93
N VAL A 42 -10.98 4.64 -22.61
CA VAL A 42 -12.16 4.48 -23.46
C VAL A 42 -11.79 3.74 -24.75
N ASP A 43 -12.23 2.48 -24.84
CA ASP A 43 -12.08 1.62 -26.00
C ASP A 43 -13.39 0.83 -26.22
N PHE A 44 -14.27 1.40 -27.05
CA PHE A 44 -15.58 0.82 -27.35
C PHE A 44 -15.48 -0.38 -28.31
N GLU A 45 -14.45 -0.45 -29.16
CA GLU A 45 -14.25 -1.58 -30.06
C GLU A 45 -13.93 -2.84 -29.27
N VAL A 46 -12.96 -2.76 -28.36
CA VAL A 46 -12.60 -3.86 -27.46
C VAL A 46 -13.72 -4.18 -26.48
N ALA A 47 -14.44 -3.17 -25.95
CA ALA A 47 -15.61 -3.40 -25.10
C ALA A 47 -16.71 -4.19 -25.83
N GLN A 48 -17.06 -3.79 -27.05
CA GLN A 48 -18.09 -4.45 -27.86
C GLN A 48 -17.72 -5.91 -28.18
N ILE A 49 -16.45 -6.18 -28.50
CA ILE A 49 -15.95 -7.55 -28.74
C ILE A 49 -16.10 -8.40 -27.47
N ARG A 50 -15.79 -7.85 -26.29
CA ARG A 50 -15.85 -8.58 -25.01
C ARG A 50 -17.27 -8.79 -24.48
N ILE A 51 -18.21 -7.92 -24.84
CA ILE A 51 -19.63 -7.99 -24.44
C ILE A 51 -20.43 -8.92 -25.36
N GLY A 52 -20.10 -8.97 -26.65
CA GLY A 52 -20.78 -9.77 -27.67
C GLY A 52 -21.33 -8.90 -28.81
N LYS A 53 -21.29 -9.40 -30.05
CA LYS A 53 -21.73 -8.64 -31.25
C LYS A 53 -23.26 -8.46 -31.33
N ASP A 54 -24.00 -9.29 -30.62
CA ASP A 54 -25.46 -9.27 -30.43
C ASP A 54 -25.91 -8.24 -29.39
N MET A 55 -25.00 -7.80 -28.52
CA MET A 55 -25.26 -6.87 -27.42
C MET A 55 -24.64 -5.49 -27.70
N LEU A 56 -25.21 -4.77 -28.67
CA LEU A 56 -24.70 -3.47 -29.11
C LEU A 56 -24.67 -2.44 -27.96
N ILE A 57 -23.53 -1.74 -27.85
CA ILE A 57 -23.32 -0.64 -26.91
C ILE A 57 -22.86 0.63 -27.64
N ASP A 58 -23.39 1.75 -27.19
CA ASP A 58 -23.12 3.09 -27.72
C ASP A 58 -22.57 3.99 -26.60
N LYS A 59 -21.70 4.94 -26.95
CA LYS A 59 -20.98 5.79 -25.99
C LYS A 59 -21.89 6.85 -25.38
N GLU A 60 -22.67 7.52 -26.20
CA GLU A 60 -23.59 8.58 -25.82
C GLU A 60 -24.76 8.00 -25.01
N GLU A 61 -25.33 6.87 -25.44
CA GLU A 61 -26.38 6.16 -24.70
C GLU A 61 -25.86 5.56 -23.39
N ALA A 62 -24.63 5.03 -23.34
CA ALA A 62 -24.02 4.58 -22.10
C ALA A 62 -23.91 5.70 -21.06
N ILE A 63 -23.39 6.88 -21.44
CA ILE A 63 -23.31 8.03 -20.52
C ILE A 63 -24.70 8.45 -20.05
N LYS A 64 -25.67 8.56 -20.96
CA LYS A 64 -27.07 8.90 -20.66
C LYS A 64 -27.71 7.91 -19.69
N LEU A 65 -27.51 6.61 -19.87
CA LEU A 65 -28.05 5.57 -18.99
C LEU A 65 -27.33 5.52 -17.63
N PHE A 66 -26.00 5.62 -17.62
CA PHE A 66 -25.21 5.52 -16.39
C PHE A 66 -25.33 6.74 -15.49
N ASN A 67 -25.55 7.93 -16.06
CA ASN A 67 -25.68 9.19 -15.32
C ASN A 67 -27.12 9.69 -15.13
N LYS A 68 -28.13 8.90 -15.50
CA LYS A 68 -29.56 9.31 -15.54
C LYS A 68 -30.09 9.89 -14.22
N ASP A 69 -29.90 9.17 -13.11
CA ASP A 69 -30.43 9.54 -11.78
C ASP A 69 -29.35 10.17 -10.87
N GLU A 70 -28.07 9.88 -11.14
CA GLU A 70 -26.90 10.29 -10.35
C GLU A 70 -25.69 10.28 -11.29
N GLU A 71 -24.82 11.30 -11.26
CA GLU A 71 -23.58 11.27 -12.03
C GLU A 71 -22.66 10.17 -11.48
N ARG A 72 -22.51 9.05 -12.22
CA ARG A 72 -21.66 7.89 -11.84
C ARG A 72 -20.35 7.86 -12.60
N ILE A 73 -20.38 8.28 -13.86
CA ILE A 73 -19.24 8.36 -14.77
C ILE A 73 -18.87 9.82 -15.00
N ILE A 74 -17.66 10.20 -14.63
CA ILE A 74 -17.06 11.49 -15.01
C ILE A 74 -16.23 11.28 -16.28
N ILE A 75 -16.44 12.12 -17.28
CA ILE A 75 -15.69 12.10 -18.54
C ILE A 75 -14.41 12.93 -18.35
N LEU A 76 -13.25 12.32 -18.66
CA LEU A 76 -11.93 12.90 -18.47
C LEU A 76 -11.16 12.96 -19.80
N ASN A 77 -10.16 13.86 -19.86
CA ASN A 77 -9.24 14.02 -20.98
C ASN A 77 -9.94 14.04 -22.36
N GLY A 78 -10.90 14.95 -22.53
CA GLY A 78 -11.66 15.10 -23.79
C GLY A 78 -12.53 13.89 -24.18
N GLY A 79 -12.75 12.94 -23.27
CA GLY A 79 -13.51 11.72 -23.53
C GLY A 79 -12.67 10.48 -23.85
N SER A 80 -11.35 10.54 -23.67
CA SER A 80 -10.48 9.36 -23.79
C SER A 80 -10.44 8.47 -22.53
N LYS A 81 -10.95 8.97 -21.39
CA LYS A 81 -10.96 8.27 -20.10
C LYS A 81 -12.27 8.52 -19.36
N TRP A 82 -12.77 7.52 -18.66
CA TRP A 82 -13.98 7.57 -17.83
C TRP A 82 -13.65 7.19 -16.39
N PHE A 83 -14.06 8.01 -15.42
CA PHE A 83 -13.87 7.71 -14.00
C PHE A 83 -15.18 7.28 -13.34
N ILE A 84 -15.16 6.11 -12.70
CA ILE A 84 -16.31 5.50 -12.01
C ILE A 84 -16.31 5.96 -10.54
N LYS A 85 -17.09 7.00 -10.19
CA LYS A 85 -17.04 7.65 -8.87
C LYS A 85 -17.22 6.68 -7.70
N ALA A 86 -18.15 5.74 -7.82
CA ALA A 86 -18.46 4.76 -6.78
C ALA A 86 -17.37 3.68 -6.59
N PHE A 87 -16.41 3.55 -7.50
CA PHE A 87 -15.40 2.49 -7.47
C PHE A 87 -14.52 2.56 -6.21
N ILE A 88 -13.98 3.75 -5.91
CA ILE A 88 -13.04 3.97 -4.82
C ILE A 88 -13.72 3.74 -3.47
N LEU A 89 -14.88 4.36 -3.26
CA LEU A 89 -15.64 4.22 -2.02
C LEU A 89 -16.02 2.76 -1.77
N PHE A 90 -16.32 1.99 -2.82
CA PHE A 90 -16.63 0.56 -2.70
C PHE A 90 -15.39 -0.32 -2.43
N GLN A 91 -14.30 -0.15 -3.18
CA GLN A 91 -13.11 -1.01 -3.03
C GLN A 91 -12.29 -0.69 -1.77
N TYR A 92 -12.29 0.57 -1.32
CA TYR A 92 -11.34 1.07 -0.33
C TYR A 92 -11.98 1.83 0.84
N GLY A 93 -13.25 2.24 0.74
CA GLY A 93 -13.86 3.16 1.70
C GLY A 93 -13.22 4.54 1.62
N GLU A 94 -12.86 5.10 2.79
CA GLU A 94 -12.12 6.35 2.89
C GLU A 94 -10.61 6.14 2.56
N LEU A 95 -10.05 6.97 1.68
CA LEU A 95 -8.65 6.86 1.25
C LEU A 95 -7.66 7.30 2.34
N ASN A 96 -7.16 6.34 3.13
CA ASN A 96 -6.08 6.55 4.10
C ASN A 96 -4.68 6.68 3.44
N SER A 97 -4.00 7.82 3.67
CA SER A 97 -2.66 8.13 3.14
C SER A 97 -1.52 7.23 3.63
N ASN A 98 -1.73 6.45 4.70
CA ASN A 98 -0.74 5.46 5.17
C ASN A 98 -0.71 4.19 4.31
N ASN A 99 -1.74 3.93 3.50
CA ASN A 99 -1.78 2.78 2.60
C ASN A 99 -1.11 3.11 1.26
N LYS A 100 -0.06 2.35 0.90
CA LYS A 100 0.64 2.50 -0.39
C LYS A 100 -0.27 2.36 -1.61
N LEU A 101 -1.31 1.52 -1.55
CA LEU A 101 -2.28 1.39 -2.63
C LEU A 101 -3.12 2.66 -2.77
N HIS A 102 -3.59 3.21 -1.66
CA HIS A 102 -4.40 4.44 -1.64
C HIS A 102 -3.57 5.65 -2.10
N LEU A 103 -2.29 5.74 -1.71
CA LEU A 103 -1.35 6.72 -2.27
C LEU A 103 -1.17 6.55 -3.79
N GLY A 104 -1.25 5.33 -4.30
CA GLY A 104 -1.31 5.06 -5.74
C GLY A 104 -2.57 5.66 -6.36
N VAL A 105 -3.74 5.37 -5.77
CA VAL A 105 -5.06 5.89 -6.19
C VAL A 105 -5.05 7.41 -6.25
N SER A 106 -4.65 8.09 -5.16
CA SER A 106 -4.57 9.57 -5.10
C SER A 106 -3.72 10.14 -6.24
N ARG A 107 -2.52 9.58 -6.46
CA ARG A 107 -1.60 10.03 -7.53
C ARG A 107 -2.10 9.77 -8.94
N GLU A 108 -3.00 8.81 -9.14
CA GLU A 108 -3.62 8.58 -10.44
C GLU A 108 -4.73 9.61 -10.68
N LEU A 109 -5.58 9.85 -9.69
CA LEU A 109 -6.65 10.86 -9.74
C LEU A 109 -6.10 12.28 -9.91
N GLU A 110 -5.06 12.64 -9.16
CA GLU A 110 -4.37 13.94 -9.23
C GLU A 110 -3.86 14.24 -10.66
N LYS A 111 -3.35 13.23 -11.37
CA LYS A 111 -2.88 13.38 -12.76
C LYS A 111 -4.00 13.66 -13.75
N GLU A 112 -5.18 13.10 -13.52
CA GLU A 112 -6.35 13.31 -14.36
C GLU A 112 -7.18 14.55 -13.92
N GLY A 113 -6.72 15.29 -12.91
CA GLY A 113 -7.42 16.46 -12.38
C GLY A 113 -8.66 16.14 -11.52
N VAL A 114 -8.83 14.87 -11.11
CA VAL A 114 -9.97 14.44 -10.28
C VAL A 114 -9.64 14.64 -8.81
N PHE A 115 -10.24 15.64 -8.17
CA PHE A 115 -10.10 15.82 -6.73
C PHE A 115 -11.16 15.02 -5.97
N ILE A 116 -10.73 14.03 -5.19
CA ILE A 116 -11.55 13.35 -4.19
C ILE A 116 -10.99 13.73 -2.82
N PRO A 117 -11.78 14.36 -1.93
CA PRO A 117 -11.27 14.80 -0.64
C PRO A 117 -10.79 13.61 0.20
N LEU A 118 -9.48 13.56 0.44
CA LEU A 118 -8.90 12.67 1.44
C LEU A 118 -9.33 13.14 2.82
N LYS A 119 -9.89 12.24 3.62
CA LYS A 119 -10.02 12.49 5.06
C LYS A 119 -8.63 12.31 5.68
N TYR A 120 -7.89 13.42 5.76
CA TYR A 120 -6.77 13.50 6.69
C TYR A 120 -7.27 13.10 8.09
N PRO A 121 -6.47 12.39 8.90
CA PRO A 121 -6.71 12.32 10.33
C PRO A 121 -6.89 13.74 10.83
N PHE A 122 -8.07 14.01 11.39
CA PHE A 122 -8.53 15.32 11.84
C PHE A 122 -7.40 16.04 12.59
N GLU A 123 -7.08 17.27 12.20
CA GLU A 123 -6.30 18.15 13.06
C GLU A 123 -7.10 18.30 14.35
N GLY A 124 -6.66 17.58 15.39
CA GLY A 124 -7.30 17.62 16.69
C GLY A 124 -7.42 19.07 17.13
N ALA A 125 -8.62 19.45 17.56
CA ALA A 125 -8.87 20.77 18.11
C ALA A 125 -7.77 21.09 19.14
N LYS A 126 -7.04 22.17 18.88
CA LYS A 126 -6.30 22.86 19.94
C LYS A 126 -7.31 23.41 20.93
N ASP A 127 -6.86 23.56 22.17
CA ASP A 127 -7.62 24.02 23.35
C ASP A 127 -8.66 22.99 23.84
N LYS A 128 -8.70 22.52 25.09
CA LYS A 128 -8.01 22.87 26.36
C LYS A 128 -8.07 21.66 27.32
N ASP A 129 -7.27 21.53 28.39
CA ASP A 129 -6.18 22.37 28.91
C ASP A 129 -5.13 21.48 29.63
N LYS A 130 -4.24 22.06 30.46
CA LYS A 130 -3.54 21.35 31.55
C LYS A 130 -4.25 21.58 32.89
N ASP A 131 -4.48 20.51 33.65
CA ASP A 131 -4.29 20.60 35.10
C ASP A 131 -3.77 19.28 35.68
N LYS A 132 -3.03 19.38 36.79
CA LYS A 132 -2.43 18.25 37.52
C LYS A 132 -3.01 18.19 38.93
N ASP A 133 -3.44 17.00 39.36
CA ASP A 133 -3.10 16.35 40.64
C ASP A 133 -3.83 14.98 40.68
N LYS A 134 -3.15 13.84 40.84
CA LYS A 134 -2.46 13.23 42.01
C LYS A 134 -3.38 12.47 42.98
N ASP A 135 -3.03 11.18 43.16
CA ASP A 135 -3.27 10.30 44.33
C ASP A 135 -4.72 10.13 44.83
N LYS A 136 -5.34 8.93 44.95
CA LYS A 136 -4.83 7.68 45.55
C LYS A 136 -5.90 6.56 45.47
N ASP A 137 -5.47 5.29 45.53
CA ASP A 137 -6.01 4.18 46.36
C ASP A 137 -7.45 4.31 46.93
N LYS A 138 -8.39 3.34 46.83
CA LYS A 138 -8.26 1.96 47.35
C LYS A 138 -9.53 1.08 47.18
N ASP A 139 -9.31 -0.24 47.11
CA ASP A 139 -10.05 -1.36 47.74
C ASP A 139 -11.57 -1.67 47.56
N LYS A 140 -11.80 -2.98 47.37
CA LYS A 140 -12.94 -3.87 47.75
C LYS A 140 -14.19 -3.91 46.85
N GLU A 141 -14.72 -5.05 46.36
CA GLU A 141 -14.74 -6.52 46.69
C GLU A 141 -16.17 -6.95 47.09
N LYS A 142 -16.54 -8.18 46.69
CA LYS A 142 -17.76 -8.99 46.98
C LYS A 142 -18.90 -8.86 45.94
N GLU A 143 -19.28 -9.93 45.24
CA GLU A 143 -19.98 -11.17 45.69
C GLU A 143 -21.45 -10.88 46.08
N ARG A 144 -22.49 -11.65 45.71
CA ARG A 144 -22.60 -13.09 45.32
C ARG A 144 -23.99 -13.41 44.71
N GLU A 145 -24.10 -14.60 44.10
CA GLU A 145 -25.27 -15.53 44.04
C GLU A 145 -26.67 -15.03 43.55
N GLY A 146 -27.49 -15.81 42.83
CA GLY A 146 -27.32 -17.15 42.24
C GLY A 146 -28.66 -17.80 41.81
N MET A 147 -28.60 -18.81 40.92
CA MET A 147 -29.61 -19.88 40.67
C MET A 147 -31.06 -19.49 40.20
N GLN A 148 -31.86 -20.32 39.49
CA GLN A 148 -31.72 -21.73 39.05
C GLN A 148 -32.69 -22.08 37.88
N GLY A 149 -32.34 -23.08 37.07
CA GLY A 149 -33.26 -24.10 36.50
C GLY A 149 -34.22 -23.69 35.36
N GLU A 150 -34.75 -24.55 34.49
CA GLU A 150 -34.51 -25.95 34.06
C GLU A 150 -34.92 -25.97 32.55
N GLY A 151 -34.56 -26.88 31.64
CA GLY A 151 -34.03 -28.22 31.71
C GLY A 151 -34.83 -29.11 30.73
N ASN A 152 -34.19 -29.64 29.69
CA ASN A 152 -34.52 -30.99 29.20
C ASN A 152 -33.43 -31.54 28.26
N GLU A 153 -32.94 -32.72 28.61
CA GLU A 153 -31.94 -33.49 27.88
C GLU A 153 -32.62 -34.50 26.96
N LYS A 154 -31.88 -35.05 25.98
CA LYS A 154 -31.75 -36.51 25.81
C LYS A 154 -30.39 -36.87 25.20
N GLU A 155 -29.67 -37.74 25.90
CA GLU A 155 -28.53 -38.56 25.45
C GLU A 155 -28.98 -39.57 24.35
N GLU A 156 -28.15 -40.32 23.61
CA GLU A 156 -26.95 -41.13 23.95
C GLU A 156 -25.88 -41.09 22.81
N VAL A 157 -24.56 -41.01 23.07
CA VAL A 157 -23.60 -41.98 23.70
C VAL A 157 -23.26 -43.14 22.71
N LEU A 158 -22.01 -43.58 22.45
CA LEU A 158 -20.77 -43.68 23.25
C LEU A 158 -19.48 -43.63 22.38
N GLY A 159 -18.32 -43.22 22.94
CA GLY A 159 -16.99 -43.35 22.31
C GLY A 159 -15.80 -42.81 23.13
N LYS A 160 -15.54 -43.36 24.32
CA LYS A 160 -14.53 -42.90 25.31
C LYS A 160 -13.07 -43.21 24.87
N LEU A 161 -12.14 -42.24 24.89
CA LEU A 161 -11.16 -41.89 25.98
C LEU A 161 -10.05 -42.96 26.24
N PRO A 162 -8.86 -42.67 26.83
CA PRO A 162 -8.45 -41.40 27.46
C PRO A 162 -6.99 -40.90 27.23
N GLU A 163 -6.79 -39.59 27.42
CA GLU A 163 -5.51 -39.04 27.91
C GLU A 163 -5.49 -39.03 29.45
N LYS A 164 -4.30 -39.18 30.07
CA LYS A 164 -4.14 -38.90 31.51
C LYS A 164 -2.79 -38.23 31.84
N LYS A 165 -2.93 -37.09 32.52
CA LYS A 165 -1.89 -36.25 33.17
C LYS A 165 -0.87 -37.05 33.99
N ILE A 166 0.35 -36.52 34.09
CA ILE A 166 1.08 -36.27 35.36
C ILE A 166 1.81 -34.91 35.22
N ALA A 167 2.11 -34.25 36.33
CA ALA A 167 2.35 -32.81 36.40
C ALA A 167 3.74 -32.42 36.98
N SER A 168 3.92 -31.10 37.12
CA SER A 168 4.83 -30.38 38.05
C SER A 168 6.18 -29.85 37.53
N LYS A 169 6.19 -28.52 37.30
CA LYS A 169 6.99 -27.51 38.04
C LYS A 169 8.49 -27.78 38.26
N ILE A 170 9.33 -26.99 37.58
CA ILE A 170 10.54 -26.32 38.12
C ILE A 170 10.82 -25.09 37.23
N GLU A 171 11.04 -23.93 37.86
CA GLU A 171 11.77 -22.80 37.27
C GLU A 171 13.20 -22.86 37.80
N SER A 172 14.21 -22.85 36.93
CA SER A 172 15.58 -22.44 37.25
C SER A 172 16.39 -22.20 35.97
N GLU A 173 17.40 -21.35 36.08
CA GLU A 173 18.10 -20.75 34.94
C GLU A 173 19.28 -21.60 34.42
N ASN A 174 19.67 -21.36 33.16
CA ASN A 174 21.00 -21.52 32.56
C ASN A 174 21.87 -22.76 32.94
N SER A 175 22.08 -23.66 31.97
CA SER A 175 23.35 -23.80 31.22
C SER A 175 23.42 -25.10 30.41
N GLY A 176 24.29 -25.16 29.39
CA GLY A 176 24.67 -26.43 28.73
C GLY A 176 24.46 -26.49 27.21
N LEU A 177 25.56 -26.47 26.46
CA LEU A 177 25.64 -26.52 25.00
C LEU A 177 25.23 -27.90 24.43
N SER A 178 24.79 -27.95 23.16
CA SER A 178 25.42 -28.87 22.19
C SER A 178 25.39 -28.38 20.73
N ASN A 179 26.58 -28.45 20.12
CA ASN A 179 27.02 -28.38 18.72
C ASN A 179 26.05 -28.19 17.54
N GLY A 180 26.47 -27.31 16.61
CA GLY A 180 26.08 -27.33 15.20
C GLY A 180 26.78 -26.23 14.40
N ASN A 181 27.94 -26.53 13.79
CA ASN A 181 28.72 -25.54 13.03
C ASN A 181 28.01 -25.06 11.75
N ASN A 182 27.37 -23.90 11.84
CA ASN A 182 27.23 -22.90 10.78
C ASN A 182 27.06 -21.54 11.48
N PRO A 183 27.63 -20.44 10.96
CA PRO A 183 27.35 -19.11 11.51
C PRO A 183 25.91 -18.73 11.16
N LEU A 184 24.94 -19.16 11.98
CA LEU A 184 23.55 -18.75 11.84
C LEU A 184 23.42 -17.28 12.23
N THR A 185 23.62 -16.43 11.23
CA THR A 185 23.40 -15.00 11.33
C THR A 185 22.05 -14.72 11.95
N SER A 186 22.04 -14.05 13.09
CA SER A 186 20.85 -13.78 13.85
C SER A 186 20.18 -12.46 13.42
N PRO A 187 18.85 -12.35 13.49
CA PRO A 187 18.14 -11.07 13.41
C PRO A 187 18.66 -9.99 14.36
N LYS A 188 19.27 -10.40 15.48
CA LYS A 188 19.84 -9.52 16.50
C LYS A 188 21.09 -8.82 15.98
N GLU A 189 22.03 -9.57 15.38
CA GLU A 189 23.24 -8.99 14.79
C GLU A 189 22.91 -8.01 13.66
N LEU A 190 21.94 -8.32 12.79
CA LEU A 190 21.51 -7.40 11.73
C LEU A 190 20.90 -6.10 12.28
N PHE A 191 20.16 -6.19 13.39
CA PHE A 191 19.57 -5.04 14.09
C PHE A 191 20.64 -4.19 14.81
N GLU A 192 21.60 -4.83 15.46
CA GLU A 192 22.74 -4.17 16.10
C GLU A 192 23.65 -3.50 15.07
N LEU A 193 23.89 -4.14 13.93
CA LEU A 193 24.64 -3.58 12.80
C LEU A 193 23.95 -2.32 12.24
N TRP A 194 22.62 -2.33 12.05
CA TRP A 194 21.90 -1.11 11.66
C TRP A 194 22.10 0.01 12.68
N ASN A 195 21.92 -0.29 13.97
CA ASN A 195 22.04 0.70 15.03
C ASN A 195 23.48 1.26 15.18
N LYS A 196 24.51 0.44 14.93
CA LYS A 196 25.92 0.89 14.81
C LYS A 196 26.09 1.94 13.70
N TYR A 197 25.45 1.77 12.55
CA TYR A 197 25.50 2.79 11.48
C TYR A 197 24.61 4.00 11.77
N ALA A 198 23.45 3.80 12.41
CA ALA A 198 22.55 4.88 12.78
C ALA A 198 23.12 5.80 13.87
N SER A 199 23.88 5.27 14.83
CA SER A 199 24.49 6.09 15.90
C SER A 199 25.60 7.04 15.43
N HIS A 200 26.18 6.78 14.24
CA HIS A 200 27.26 7.58 13.65
C HIS A 200 26.80 8.35 12.40
N SER A 201 25.49 8.46 12.19
CA SER A 201 24.88 9.16 11.06
C SER A 201 23.58 9.84 11.49
N ASN A 202 22.82 10.38 10.53
CA ASN A 202 21.51 10.97 10.79
C ASN A 202 20.37 9.95 10.53
N LEU A 203 20.67 8.66 10.33
CA LEU A 203 19.65 7.62 10.14
C LEU A 203 18.78 7.41 11.39
N ILE A 204 17.61 6.78 11.20
CA ILE A 204 16.68 6.53 12.31
C ILE A 204 17.07 5.23 13.03
N SER A 205 17.59 5.35 14.26
CA SER A 205 17.87 4.21 15.15
C SER A 205 16.60 3.41 15.48
N ALA A 206 16.71 2.08 15.45
CA ALA A 206 15.63 1.16 15.76
C ALA A 206 15.64 0.80 17.25
N ARG A 207 14.52 1.03 17.95
CA ARG A 207 14.42 0.86 19.41
C ARG A 207 14.26 -0.59 19.87
N GLU A 208 13.54 -1.42 19.11
CA GLU A 208 13.12 -2.76 19.54
C GLU A 208 13.18 -3.78 18.40
N LEU A 209 13.47 -5.04 18.73
CA LEU A 209 13.50 -6.15 17.77
C LEU A 209 12.31 -7.09 18.01
N GLY A 210 11.09 -6.59 17.78
CA GLY A 210 9.86 -7.39 17.91
C GLY A 210 9.72 -8.50 16.85
N LYS A 211 8.83 -9.47 17.10
CA LYS A 211 8.63 -10.70 16.29
C LYS A 211 8.52 -10.45 14.77
N GLN A 212 7.81 -9.39 14.36
CA GLN A 212 7.67 -9.04 12.93
C GLN A 212 8.98 -8.53 12.29
N ARG A 213 9.81 -7.78 13.03
CA ARG A 213 11.14 -7.36 12.58
C ARG A 213 12.06 -8.57 12.47
N GLN A 214 12.04 -9.47 13.47
CA GLN A 214 12.81 -10.72 13.44
C GLN A 214 12.49 -11.58 12.21
N ALA A 215 11.21 -11.78 11.90
CA ALA A 215 10.78 -12.53 10.72
C ALA A 215 11.30 -11.90 9.41
N LYS A 216 11.23 -10.58 9.27
CA LYS A 216 11.78 -9.87 8.10
C LYS A 216 13.31 -9.99 8.03
N CYS A 217 14.01 -9.84 9.16
CA CYS A 217 15.46 -10.04 9.22
C CYS A 217 15.84 -11.45 8.76
N ASN A 218 15.16 -12.50 9.22
CA ASN A 218 15.40 -13.88 8.76
C ASN A 218 15.26 -14.01 7.23
N SER A 219 14.20 -13.45 6.63
CA SER A 219 14.06 -13.44 5.16
C SER A 219 15.18 -12.66 4.47
N ARG A 220 15.61 -11.54 5.05
CA ARG A 220 16.68 -10.67 4.52
C ARG A 220 18.08 -11.27 4.66
N LEU A 221 18.31 -12.11 5.66
CA LEU A 221 19.56 -12.85 5.90
C LEU A 221 19.65 -14.11 5.02
N ALA A 222 18.52 -14.73 4.68
CA ALA A 222 18.45 -15.80 3.68
C ALA A 222 18.75 -15.31 2.25
N GLU A 223 18.50 -14.03 1.94
CA GLU A 223 18.81 -13.43 0.64
C GLU A 223 20.29 -13.02 0.48
N ARG A 224 20.92 -12.54 1.56
CA ARG A 224 22.32 -12.11 1.57
C ARG A 224 22.89 -12.18 3.01
N PRO A 225 24.13 -12.67 3.20
CA PRO A 225 24.70 -12.88 4.53
C PRO A 225 25.12 -11.56 5.18
N LEU A 226 25.46 -11.58 6.49
CA LEU A 226 25.65 -10.37 7.31
C LEU A 226 26.70 -9.41 6.75
N GLU A 227 27.79 -9.97 6.23
CA GLU A 227 28.97 -9.23 5.76
C GLU A 227 28.60 -8.36 4.55
N LYS A 228 27.57 -8.74 3.79
CA LYS A 228 27.01 -7.96 2.68
C LYS A 228 26.02 -6.90 3.15
N TRP A 229 25.46 -7.00 4.35
CA TRP A 229 24.62 -5.96 4.94
C TRP A 229 25.43 -4.77 5.48
N GLU A 230 26.71 -4.96 5.84
CA GLU A 230 27.57 -3.85 6.27
C GLU A 230 27.77 -2.81 5.16
N GLU A 231 27.97 -3.25 3.91
CA GLU A 231 28.02 -2.37 2.72
C GLU A 231 26.70 -1.60 2.52
N VAL A 232 25.56 -2.28 2.63
CA VAL A 232 24.22 -1.67 2.48
C VAL A 232 24.01 -0.56 3.52
N PHE A 233 24.30 -0.82 4.79
CA PHE A 233 24.09 0.18 5.85
C PHE A 233 25.13 1.31 5.81
N SER A 234 26.37 1.00 5.39
CA SER A 234 27.40 2.02 5.11
C SER A 234 26.94 2.98 4.00
N LEU A 235 26.36 2.46 2.92
CA LEU A 235 25.79 3.27 1.83
C LEU A 235 24.54 4.06 2.27
N CYS A 236 23.67 3.50 3.12
CA CYS A 236 22.56 4.24 3.72
C CYS A 236 23.05 5.45 4.53
N ALA A 237 24.10 5.28 5.35
CA ALA A 237 24.65 6.36 6.17
C ALA A 237 25.38 7.45 5.36
N ARG A 238 26.00 7.08 4.24
CA ARG A 238 26.78 7.98 3.38
C ARG A 238 25.98 8.67 2.27
N THR A 239 24.83 8.12 1.88
CA THR A 239 24.05 8.69 0.77
C THR A 239 23.21 9.87 1.26
N PRO A 240 23.42 11.10 0.76
CA PRO A 240 22.74 12.31 1.23
C PRO A 240 21.21 12.15 1.31
N PHE A 241 20.59 11.64 0.25
CA PHE A 241 19.14 11.44 0.19
C PHE A 241 18.61 10.47 1.25
N LEU A 242 19.34 9.41 1.58
CA LEU A 242 18.92 8.41 2.58
C LEU A 242 19.16 8.91 4.02
N ASN A 243 20.12 9.81 4.19
CA ASN A 243 20.54 10.39 5.48
C ASN A 243 19.82 11.72 5.82
N GLY A 244 18.82 12.15 5.04
CA GLY A 244 17.99 13.33 5.34
C GLY A 244 18.22 14.57 4.47
N GLU A 245 19.22 14.57 3.59
CA GLU A 245 19.53 15.69 2.69
C GLU A 245 18.62 15.67 1.45
N ASN A 246 17.33 15.86 1.70
CA ASN A 246 16.28 15.98 0.70
C ASN A 246 15.21 16.99 1.16
N ALA A 247 14.37 17.46 0.24
CA ALA A 247 13.44 18.56 0.49
C ALA A 247 12.36 18.25 1.55
N SER A 248 12.13 16.97 1.89
CA SER A 248 11.18 16.56 2.92
C SER A 248 11.83 16.11 4.23
N GLY A 249 13.16 16.21 4.35
CA GLY A 249 13.91 15.71 5.51
C GLY A 249 13.74 14.21 5.76
N TRP A 250 13.36 13.43 4.75
CA TRP A 250 13.09 11.99 4.90
C TRP A 250 14.37 11.21 5.15
N ARG A 251 14.35 10.27 6.09
CA ARG A 251 15.52 9.49 6.51
C ARG A 251 15.18 8.01 6.45
N ALA A 252 16.11 7.19 5.98
CA ALA A 252 15.93 5.75 5.94
C ALA A 252 15.83 5.19 7.38
N SER A 253 14.89 4.27 7.57
CA SER A 253 14.68 3.55 8.83
C SER A 253 14.95 2.06 8.66
N PHE A 254 15.19 1.37 9.78
CA PHE A 254 15.38 -0.08 9.79
C PHE A 254 14.21 -0.83 9.14
N ASP A 255 12.96 -0.46 9.47
CA ASP A 255 11.77 -1.07 8.88
C ASP A 255 11.67 -0.86 7.37
N TRP A 256 12.18 0.27 6.86
CA TRP A 256 12.22 0.55 5.42
C TRP A 256 13.26 -0.33 4.72
N ILE A 257 14.49 -0.43 5.24
CA ILE A 257 15.55 -1.18 4.56
C ILE A 257 15.28 -2.69 4.57
N ILE A 258 14.68 -3.25 5.63
CA ILE A 258 14.31 -4.68 5.70
C ILE A 258 12.94 -5.00 5.07
N ALA A 259 12.19 -4.01 4.60
CA ALA A 259 10.79 -4.18 4.17
C ALA A 259 10.59 -5.23 3.06
N ASN A 260 11.54 -5.31 2.13
CA ASN A 260 11.54 -6.19 0.97
C ASN A 260 12.99 -6.49 0.53
N SER A 261 13.14 -7.38 -0.45
CA SER A 261 14.40 -7.72 -1.11
C SER A 261 15.07 -6.51 -1.79
N ASP A 262 14.24 -5.67 -2.42
CA ASP A 262 14.68 -4.68 -3.40
C ASP A 262 15.36 -3.46 -2.80
N ASN A 263 14.99 -3.05 -1.59
CA ASN A 263 15.47 -1.77 -1.04
C ASN A 263 16.99 -1.79 -0.84
N ALA A 264 17.55 -2.91 -0.35
CA ALA A 264 18.99 -3.12 -0.28
C ALA A 264 19.65 -3.12 -1.68
N VAL A 265 19.02 -3.73 -2.69
CA VAL A 265 19.52 -3.72 -4.07
C VAL A 265 19.57 -2.29 -4.62
N LYS A 266 18.51 -1.48 -4.43
CA LYS A 266 18.45 -0.08 -4.85
C LYS A 266 19.53 0.80 -4.18
N VAL A 267 19.90 0.47 -2.94
CA VAL A 267 21.01 1.13 -2.23
C VAL A 267 22.35 0.75 -2.85
N LEU A 268 22.63 -0.54 -3.06
CA LEU A 268 23.87 -1.05 -3.69
C LEU A 268 24.05 -0.53 -5.14
N GLU A 269 22.98 -0.51 -5.93
CA GLU A 269 22.96 0.09 -7.27
C GLU A 269 23.23 1.61 -7.26
N GLY A 270 23.15 2.27 -6.10
CA GLY A 270 23.30 3.72 -5.96
C GLY A 270 22.13 4.50 -6.56
N LYS A 271 20.91 3.94 -6.62
CA LYS A 271 19.72 4.64 -7.19
C LYS A 271 19.39 5.95 -6.46
N TYR A 272 19.85 6.11 -5.22
CA TYR A 272 19.66 7.31 -4.39
C TYR A 272 20.87 8.27 -4.41
N ASP A 273 21.96 7.89 -5.09
CA ASP A 273 23.15 8.72 -5.23
C ASP A 273 23.03 9.65 -6.46
N LYS A 274 22.86 10.95 -6.17
CA LYS A 274 22.71 11.99 -7.20
C LYS A 274 23.97 12.17 -8.04
N THR A 275 25.15 11.76 -7.58
CA THR A 275 26.40 11.88 -8.35
C THR A 275 26.41 10.93 -9.55
N LYS A 276 25.99 9.66 -9.34
CA LYS A 276 25.81 8.66 -10.40
C LYS A 276 24.69 9.03 -11.38
N GLN A 277 23.56 9.55 -10.90
CA GLN A 277 22.47 9.98 -11.78
C GLN A 277 22.88 11.08 -12.76
N ARG A 278 23.77 11.99 -12.35
CA ARG A 278 24.25 13.11 -13.18
C ARG A 278 25.11 12.66 -14.37
N GLN A 279 25.83 11.54 -14.25
CA GLN A 279 26.61 10.95 -15.35
C GLN A 279 25.74 10.27 -16.42
N MET A 280 24.57 9.69 -16.05
CA MET A 280 23.62 9.14 -17.02
C MET A 280 22.71 10.20 -17.68
N GLY A 281 22.49 11.34 -17.02
CA GLY A 281 21.56 12.37 -17.47
C GLY A 281 22.05 13.27 -18.61
N THR A 282 23.36 13.38 -18.84
CA THR A 282 23.94 14.34 -19.80
C THR A 282 23.77 13.95 -21.28
N SER A 283 23.45 12.69 -21.59
CA SER A 283 23.36 12.21 -22.98
C SER A 283 22.04 12.57 -23.69
N LYS A 284 20.90 12.62 -22.97
CA LYS A 284 19.58 12.73 -23.63
C LYS A 284 19.11 14.15 -23.96
N THR A 285 19.59 15.16 -23.23
CA THR A 285 19.02 16.52 -23.35
C THR A 285 19.61 17.32 -24.51
N ALA A 286 20.87 17.09 -24.87
CA ALA A 286 21.58 17.87 -25.90
C ALA A 286 20.96 17.72 -27.31
N GLY A 287 20.58 16.51 -27.69
CA GLY A 287 20.02 16.24 -29.04
C GLY A 287 18.65 16.87 -29.29
N ASN A 288 17.84 17.08 -28.24
CA ASN A 288 16.46 17.54 -28.39
C ASN A 288 16.35 19.06 -28.59
N TRP A 289 17.27 19.85 -28.00
CA TRP A 289 17.31 21.30 -28.20
C TRP A 289 17.76 21.67 -29.62
N ALA A 290 18.82 21.04 -30.13
CA ALA A 290 19.31 21.30 -31.50
C ALA A 290 18.22 21.05 -32.56
N LEU A 291 17.42 19.97 -32.41
CA LEU A 291 16.33 19.64 -33.31
C LEU A 291 15.16 20.65 -33.26
N LEU A 292 14.90 21.23 -32.08
CA LEU A 292 13.89 22.29 -31.89
C LEU A 292 14.35 23.63 -32.50
N GLU A 293 15.63 23.97 -32.33
CA GLU A 293 16.26 25.17 -32.91
C GLU A 293 16.21 25.13 -34.45
N GLN A 294 16.49 23.97 -35.02
CA GLN A 294 16.49 23.74 -36.47
C GLN A 294 15.06 23.87 -37.05
N ARG A 295 14.07 23.26 -36.40
CA ARG A 295 12.65 23.37 -36.78
C ARG A 295 12.08 24.79 -36.65
N LYS A 296 12.58 25.60 -35.70
CA LYS A 296 12.22 27.03 -35.60
C LYS A 296 12.71 27.80 -36.84
N LYS A 297 13.98 27.65 -37.20
CA LYS A 297 14.57 28.31 -38.39
C LYS A 297 13.92 27.87 -39.70
N GLU A 298 13.46 26.63 -39.79
CA GLU A 298 12.70 26.13 -40.94
C GLU A 298 11.31 26.78 -41.04
N ARG A 299 10.60 26.98 -39.91
CA ARG A 299 9.32 27.71 -39.89
C ARG A 299 9.47 29.18 -40.24
N GLU A 300 10.43 29.88 -39.63
CA GLU A 300 10.67 31.30 -39.92
C GLU A 300 11.03 31.53 -41.39
N LYS A 301 11.74 30.60 -42.04
CA LYS A 301 11.98 30.66 -43.50
C LYS A 301 10.72 30.45 -44.33
N ALA A 302 9.80 29.59 -43.90
CA ALA A 302 8.57 29.32 -44.62
C ALA A 302 7.58 30.49 -44.54
N GLU A 303 7.56 31.23 -43.43
CA GLU A 303 6.69 32.42 -43.25
C GLU A 303 7.18 33.66 -44.00
N ILE A 304 8.41 33.67 -44.53
CA ILE A 304 9.00 34.79 -45.30
C ILE A 304 8.84 34.60 -46.82
N GLN A 305 8.31 33.46 -47.29
CA GLN A 305 8.14 33.14 -48.72
C GLN A 305 6.67 33.10 -49.19
N VAL A 306 5.76 33.74 -48.44
CA VAL A 306 4.33 33.93 -48.78
C VAL A 306 4.01 35.42 -48.82
#